data_AF-A0A9P6AW01-F1
#
_entry.id   AF-A0A9P6AW01-F1
#
_cell.length_a   1.000
_cell.length_b   1.000
_cell.length_c   1.000
_cell.angle_alpha   90.00
_cell.angle_beta   90.00
_cell.angle_gamma   90.00
#
_symmetry.space_group_name_H-M   'P 1'
#
loop_
_entity.id
_entity.type
_entity.pdbx_description
1 polymer ?
#
loop_
_entity_poly.entity_id
_entity_poly.type
_entity_poly.pdbx_seq_one_letter_code
_entity_poly.pdbx_strand_id
1 'polypeptide(L)'
;MPRRLASQVHLATSRLLKAGVILQPPAWYDAVLTYPPIPLPPRSTPPRPIYWREKDLREPQRGESDSHRIPFDLPLKNFTERAKLAARRQKKSPAPRPQPIEYTEDLIRRQFFKDHPFEAFRPRSLIELDTIREEHPIQGDELGSSESTWTAIRFATHLHEHHSFPISKAYNHAVAQFRSLRSEHYISTLFAVNEAKFYGAKFAPNQLERGHTLTNRVLWTWQNQGAGRRAQRVSMKGRFFAVWKGRLGVSDYWTRGIGYTRRWQKGMPPSYWPNREERGIAKAKRLATQHPAVNAGPTTGPSKPFRDVPNPWRIGRSQ
;
A
#
# COMPACT_ATOMS: atom_id res chain seq x y z
N MET A 1 11.89 17.63 -37.57
CA MET A 1 10.51 17.97 -37.13
C MET A 1 10.58 18.99 -35.99
N PRO A 2 9.76 20.05 -36.00
CA PRO A 2 9.76 21.05 -34.93
C PRO A 2 9.37 20.40 -33.60
N ARG A 3 10.14 20.67 -32.54
CA ARG A 3 9.86 20.15 -31.20
C ARG A 3 8.59 20.84 -30.68
N ARG A 4 7.53 20.06 -30.46
CA ARG A 4 6.28 20.53 -29.85
C ARG A 4 6.46 20.51 -28.33
N LEU A 5 6.66 21.68 -27.72
CA LEU A 5 6.80 21.84 -26.28
C LEU A 5 5.47 22.34 -25.70
N ALA A 6 4.89 21.58 -24.77
CA ALA A 6 3.58 21.90 -24.18
C ALA A 6 3.58 23.24 -23.42
N SER A 7 4.70 23.64 -22.81
CA SER A 7 4.83 24.94 -22.15
C SER A 7 4.86 26.14 -23.12
N GLN A 8 5.08 25.91 -24.42
CA GLN A 8 5.23 26.97 -25.42
C GLN A 8 3.97 27.16 -26.28
N VAL A 9 2.82 26.64 -25.84
CA VAL A 9 1.55 26.73 -26.59
C VAL A 9 1.10 28.18 -26.77
N HIS A 10 1.33 29.06 -25.79
CA HIS A 10 1.05 30.49 -25.91
C HIS A 10 1.93 31.16 -26.97
N LEU A 11 3.23 30.78 -27.08
CA LEU A 11 4.13 31.28 -28.12
C LEU A 11 3.75 30.78 -29.52
N ALA A 12 3.27 29.54 -29.63
CA ALA A 12 2.77 29.01 -30.89
C ALA A 12 1.49 29.74 -31.33
N THR A 13 0.58 30.00 -30.38
CA THR A 13 -0.69 30.68 -30.63
C THR A 13 -0.46 32.15 -30.99
N SER A 14 0.46 32.84 -30.30
CA SER A 14 0.82 34.22 -30.63
C SER A 14 1.41 34.34 -32.04
N ARG A 15 2.22 33.37 -32.48
CA ARG A 15 2.71 33.28 -33.85
C ARG A 15 1.58 33.08 -34.87
N LEU A 16 0.60 32.23 -34.57
CA LEU A 16 -0.55 31.98 -35.45
C LEU A 16 -1.49 33.19 -35.54
N LEU A 17 -1.72 33.90 -34.44
CA LEU A 17 -2.47 35.17 -34.42
C LEU A 17 -1.74 36.25 -35.23
N LYS A 18 -0.42 36.38 -35.05
CA LYS A 18 0.41 37.34 -35.81
C LYS A 18 0.44 37.04 -37.30
N ALA A 19 0.45 35.76 -37.67
CA ALA A 19 0.38 35.31 -39.07
C ALA A 19 -1.03 35.41 -39.68
N GLY A 20 -2.05 35.80 -38.90
CA GLY A 20 -3.43 35.89 -39.37
C GLY A 20 -4.09 34.54 -39.66
N VAL A 21 -3.47 33.42 -39.25
CA VAL A 21 -4.05 32.06 -39.43
C VAL A 21 -5.22 31.84 -38.48
N ILE A 22 -5.11 32.42 -37.27
CA ILE A 22 -6.21 32.49 -36.30
C ILE A 22 -6.61 33.96 -36.22
N LEU A 23 -7.91 34.24 -36.38
CA LEU A 23 -8.44 35.61 -36.39
C LEU A 23 -8.75 36.13 -34.98
N GLN A 24 -9.23 35.25 -34.09
CA GLN A 24 -9.61 35.61 -32.73
C GLN A 24 -8.77 34.84 -31.71
N PRO A 25 -8.27 35.51 -30.65
CA PRO A 25 -7.52 34.83 -29.61
C PRO A 25 -8.41 33.80 -28.90
N PRO A 26 -7.90 32.58 -28.61
CA PRO A 26 -8.63 31.62 -27.80
C PRO A 26 -8.91 32.16 -26.40
N ALA A 27 -10.03 31.76 -25.79
CA ALA A 27 -10.46 32.23 -24.48
C ALA A 27 -9.42 32.05 -23.35
N TRP A 28 -8.55 31.03 -23.44
CA TRP A 28 -7.51 30.76 -22.45
C TRP A 28 -6.23 31.59 -22.67
N TYR A 29 -6.05 32.24 -23.82
CA TYR A 29 -4.78 32.88 -24.22
C TYR A 29 -4.37 34.00 -23.26
N ASP A 30 -5.31 34.86 -22.88
CA ASP A 30 -5.08 35.98 -21.97
C ASP A 30 -4.68 35.50 -20.56
N ALA A 31 -5.37 34.49 -20.03
CA ALA A 31 -5.04 33.86 -18.74
C ALA A 31 -3.64 33.23 -18.70
N VAL A 32 -3.14 32.72 -19.82
CA VAL A 32 -1.78 32.15 -19.90
C VAL A 32 -0.72 33.23 -20.07
N LEU A 33 -1.05 34.40 -20.61
CA LEU A 33 -0.13 35.55 -20.63
C LEU A 33 0.02 36.17 -19.25
N THR A 34 -1.06 36.24 -18.46
CA THR A 34 -1.00 36.72 -17.07
C THR A 34 -0.28 35.74 -16.14
N TYR A 35 -0.46 34.44 -16.34
CA TYR A 35 0.21 33.38 -15.58
C TYR A 35 1.00 32.44 -16.51
N PRO A 36 2.19 32.86 -16.97
CA PRO A 36 2.99 32.07 -17.89
C PRO A 36 3.43 30.73 -17.26
N PRO A 37 3.43 29.63 -18.02
CA PRO A 37 3.88 28.34 -17.49
C PRO A 37 5.37 28.37 -17.18
N ILE A 38 5.75 27.85 -16.02
CA ILE A 38 7.15 27.76 -15.60
C ILE A 38 7.93 26.91 -16.62
N PRO A 39 8.99 27.43 -17.26
CA PRO A 39 9.81 26.63 -18.16
C PRO A 39 10.47 25.50 -17.36
N LEU A 40 10.51 24.30 -17.93
CA LEU A 40 11.18 23.16 -17.29
C LEU A 40 12.64 23.56 -17.00
N PRO A 41 13.08 23.54 -15.73
CA PRO A 41 14.45 23.91 -15.41
C PRO A 41 15.42 22.91 -16.06
N PRO A 42 16.65 23.34 -16.39
CA PRO A 42 17.68 22.41 -16.82
C PRO A 42 17.93 21.37 -15.73
N ARG A 43 18.35 20.17 -16.13
CA ARG A 43 18.70 19.11 -15.17
C ARG A 43 19.85 19.60 -14.27
N SER A 44 19.52 19.94 -13.03
CA SER A 44 20.47 20.37 -12.01
C SER A 44 20.91 19.20 -11.12
N THR A 45 22.08 19.33 -10.51
CA THR A 45 22.47 18.46 -9.40
C THR A 45 21.62 18.81 -8.19
N PRO A 46 21.02 17.83 -7.48
CA PRO A 46 20.24 18.15 -6.29
C PRO A 46 21.13 18.87 -5.27
N PRO A 47 20.58 19.86 -4.53
CA PRO A 47 21.29 20.48 -3.43
C PRO A 47 21.67 19.40 -2.40
N ARG A 48 22.85 19.56 -1.77
CA ARG A 48 23.24 18.67 -0.67
C ARG A 48 22.25 18.81 0.50
N PRO A 49 21.84 17.71 1.16
CA PRO A 49 20.93 17.78 2.30
C PRO A 49 21.54 18.61 3.44
N ILE A 50 20.70 19.38 4.14
CA ILE A 50 21.12 20.32 5.20
C ILE A 50 21.88 19.61 6.33
N TYR A 51 21.45 18.41 6.71
CA TYR A 51 22.11 17.59 7.73
C TYR A 51 23.60 17.30 7.43
N TRP A 52 23.99 17.19 6.15
CA TRP A 52 25.40 17.03 5.76
C TRP A 52 26.14 18.36 5.68
N ARG A 53 25.44 19.47 5.39
CA ARG A 53 26.03 20.82 5.40
C ARG A 53 26.53 21.19 6.80
N GLU A 54 25.80 20.80 7.84
CA GLU A 54 26.15 21.12 9.23
C GLU A 54 27.35 20.31 9.75
N LYS A 55 27.53 19.06 9.27
CA LYS A 55 28.75 18.27 9.54
C LYS A 55 29.99 18.86 8.88
N ASP A 56 29.85 19.48 7.71
CA ASP A 56 30.94 20.18 7.01
C ASP A 56 31.24 21.55 7.67
N LEU A 57 30.24 22.21 8.27
CA LEU A 57 30.37 23.49 8.99
C LEU A 57 30.93 23.35 10.41
N ARG A 58 30.94 22.14 10.97
CA ARG A 58 31.75 21.82 12.14
C ARG A 58 33.22 21.72 11.68
N GLU A 59 33.74 22.84 11.21
CA GLU A 59 35.17 23.02 11.03
C GLU A 59 35.84 22.62 12.35
N PRO A 60 36.88 21.77 12.33
CA PRO A 60 37.73 21.65 13.49
C PRO A 60 38.21 23.06 13.78
N GLN A 61 37.88 23.60 14.95
CA GLN A 61 38.51 24.81 15.50
C GLN A 61 40.00 24.67 15.19
N ARG A 62 40.49 25.48 14.23
CA ARG A 62 41.86 25.42 13.72
C ARG A 62 42.78 25.99 14.79
N GLY A 63 42.95 25.23 15.87
CA GLY A 63 44.06 25.31 16.79
C GLY A 63 45.13 24.35 16.28
N GLU A 64 46.05 24.89 15.49
CA GLU A 64 47.49 24.67 15.64
C GLU A 64 47.93 23.25 16.05
N SER A 65 47.98 22.31 15.08
CA SER A 65 48.87 21.14 15.03
C SER A 65 48.51 20.22 13.85
N ASP A 66 48.61 20.77 12.63
CA ASP A 66 48.49 20.00 11.39
C ASP A 66 49.79 19.22 11.12
N SER A 67 49.83 17.96 11.56
CA SER A 67 50.64 16.89 10.92
C SER A 67 50.36 15.47 11.42
N HIS A 68 49.52 15.27 12.45
CA HIS A 68 49.31 13.96 13.07
C HIS A 68 47.82 13.61 13.23
N ARG A 69 47.11 13.37 12.12
CA ARG A 69 45.78 12.72 12.17
C ARG A 69 45.66 11.56 11.20
N ILE A 70 46.54 10.57 11.38
CA ILE A 70 46.16 9.16 11.24
C ILE A 70 46.61 8.45 12.53
N PRO A 71 45.81 8.39 13.61
CA PRO A 71 46.12 7.58 14.76
C PRO A 71 45.08 6.46 14.88
N PHE A 72 45.26 5.42 14.06
CA PHE A 72 44.87 4.05 14.40
C PHE A 72 45.68 3.14 13.49
N ASP A 73 46.51 2.27 14.09
CA ASP A 73 47.45 1.35 13.43
C ASP A 73 46.74 0.35 12.50
N LEU A 74 46.26 0.84 11.36
CA LEU A 74 45.74 0.02 10.27
C LEU A 74 46.88 -0.19 9.26
N PRO A 75 47.16 -1.43 8.83
CA PRO A 75 48.31 -1.71 7.98
C PRO A 75 48.22 -0.98 6.64
N LEU A 76 49.13 -0.02 6.43
CA LEU A 76 49.14 0.92 5.30
C LEU A 76 49.34 0.30 3.90
N LYS A 77 49.63 -1.00 3.81
CA LYS A 77 50.07 -1.62 2.55
C LYS A 77 48.96 -1.80 1.50
N ASN A 78 47.68 -1.85 1.92
CA ASN A 78 46.55 -2.14 1.01
C ASN A 78 45.67 -0.92 0.68
N PHE A 79 45.92 0.24 1.30
CA PHE A 79 45.09 1.43 1.11
C PHE A 79 45.54 2.30 -0.06
N THR A 80 46.84 2.33 -0.39
CA THR A 80 47.36 3.27 -1.41
C THR A 80 46.87 2.93 -2.82
N GLU A 81 46.88 1.67 -3.24
CA GLU A 81 46.38 1.27 -4.57
C GLU A 81 44.85 1.37 -4.68
N ARG A 82 44.12 0.98 -3.62
CA ARG A 82 42.66 1.16 -3.56
C ARG A 82 42.27 2.63 -3.53
N ALA A 83 43.00 3.48 -2.80
CA ALA A 83 42.77 4.91 -2.75
C ALA A 83 43.13 5.59 -4.08
N LYS A 84 44.21 5.18 -4.76
CA LYS A 84 44.54 5.65 -6.12
C LYS A 84 43.47 5.24 -7.13
N LEU A 85 42.98 4.00 -7.08
CA LEU A 85 41.87 3.52 -7.92
C LEU A 85 40.56 4.26 -7.61
N ALA A 86 40.26 4.52 -6.34
CA ALA A 86 39.12 5.30 -5.91
C ALA A 86 39.24 6.76 -6.39
N ALA A 87 40.39 7.41 -6.21
CA ALA A 87 40.68 8.75 -6.71
C ALA A 87 40.58 8.84 -8.24
N ARG A 88 40.96 7.78 -8.95
CA ARG A 88 40.78 7.67 -10.41
C ARG A 88 39.31 7.50 -10.82
N ARG A 89 38.47 6.87 -9.98
CA ARG A 89 37.00 6.77 -10.15
C ARG A 89 36.26 8.06 -9.76
N GLN A 90 36.80 8.86 -8.84
CA GLN A 90 36.25 10.14 -8.35
C GLN A 90 36.27 11.27 -9.41
N LYS A 91 36.95 11.08 -10.55
CA LYS A 91 36.97 12.07 -11.64
C LYS A 91 35.66 12.16 -12.44
N LYS A 92 34.72 11.24 -12.24
CA LYS A 92 33.38 11.32 -12.84
C LYS A 92 32.41 11.83 -11.79
N SER A 93 31.88 13.04 -11.99
CA SER A 93 30.78 13.52 -11.15
C SER A 93 29.62 12.52 -11.24
N PRO A 94 29.03 12.11 -10.11
CA PRO A 94 27.91 11.19 -10.14
C PRO A 94 26.77 11.82 -10.94
N ALA A 95 26.09 11.01 -11.75
CA ALA A 95 24.93 11.49 -12.50
C ALA A 95 23.94 12.15 -11.52
N PRO A 96 23.34 13.30 -11.86
CA PRO A 96 22.40 13.98 -10.99
C PRO A 96 21.18 13.09 -10.78
N ARG A 97 21.16 12.41 -9.63
CA ARG A 97 20.12 11.55 -9.10
C ARG A 97 19.69 12.13 -7.75
N PRO A 98 18.40 12.09 -7.39
CA PRO A 98 17.97 12.52 -6.07
C PRO A 98 18.74 11.75 -4.98
N GLN A 99 19.11 12.45 -3.92
CA GLN A 99 19.76 11.83 -2.77
C GLN A 99 18.73 10.98 -2.01
N PRO A 100 19.14 9.84 -1.42
CA PRO A 100 18.27 9.10 -0.53
C PRO A 100 17.91 9.97 0.69
N ILE A 101 16.65 9.92 1.10
CA ILE A 101 16.18 10.60 2.32
C ILE A 101 16.47 9.64 3.48
N GLU A 102 17.34 10.06 4.39
CA GLU A 102 17.77 9.26 5.54
C GLU A 102 17.53 10.06 6.83
N TYR A 103 16.95 9.39 7.81
CA TYR A 103 16.58 9.94 9.10
C TYR A 103 17.33 9.22 10.22
N THR A 104 17.68 9.91 11.31
CA THR A 104 18.34 9.30 12.48
C THR A 104 17.42 8.26 13.13
N GLU A 105 16.12 8.54 13.12
CA GLU A 105 15.04 7.66 13.58
C GLU A 105 15.01 6.33 12.83
N ASP A 106 15.42 6.28 11.56
CA ASP A 106 15.39 5.03 10.79
C ASP A 106 16.39 4.01 11.32
N LEU A 107 17.52 4.47 11.87
CA LEU A 107 18.49 3.60 12.55
C LEU A 107 17.86 3.01 13.82
N ILE A 108 17.19 3.85 14.61
CA ILE A 108 16.51 3.45 15.84
C ILE A 108 15.35 2.48 15.52
N ARG A 109 14.55 2.76 14.48
CA ARG A 109 13.45 1.87 14.02
C ARG A 109 13.94 0.49 13.67
N ARG A 110 15.01 0.41 12.87
CA ARG A 110 15.61 -0.87 12.47
C ARG A 110 16.07 -1.66 13.68
N GLN A 111 16.70 -1.00 14.65
CA GLN A 111 17.12 -1.65 15.89
C GLN A 111 15.92 -2.08 16.74
N PHE A 112 14.95 -1.19 16.94
CA PHE A 112 13.76 -1.43 17.75
C PHE A 112 12.97 -2.66 17.29
N PHE A 113 12.67 -2.77 15.99
CA PHE A 113 11.90 -3.90 15.46
C PHE A 113 12.70 -5.19 15.32
N LYS A 114 14.03 -5.13 15.30
CA LYS A 114 14.88 -6.32 15.45
C LYS A 114 14.78 -6.89 16.86
N ASP A 115 14.85 -6.01 17.86
CA ASP A 115 14.79 -6.41 19.27
C ASP A 115 13.36 -6.81 19.68
N HIS A 116 12.34 -6.18 19.08
CA HIS A 116 10.92 -6.39 19.40
C HIS A 116 10.12 -6.81 18.16
N PRO A 117 10.31 -8.03 17.64
CA PRO A 117 9.65 -8.47 16.41
C PRO A 117 8.11 -8.48 16.53
N PHE A 118 7.59 -8.75 17.73
CA PHE A 118 6.13 -8.82 17.93
C PHE A 118 5.42 -7.46 17.92
N GLU A 119 6.16 -6.36 18.08
CA GLU A 119 5.58 -5.02 17.92
C GLU A 119 5.16 -4.74 16.48
N ALA A 120 5.76 -5.42 15.50
CA ALA A 120 5.37 -5.29 14.10
C ALA A 120 3.97 -5.90 13.81
N PHE A 121 3.47 -6.82 14.65
CA PHE A 121 2.14 -7.39 14.47
C PHE A 121 1.02 -6.53 15.06
N ARG A 122 1.35 -5.48 15.82
CA ARG A 122 0.33 -4.57 16.33
C ARG A 122 -0.27 -3.79 15.15
N PRO A 123 -1.60 -3.85 14.95
CA PRO A 123 -2.22 -3.18 13.82
C PRO A 123 -2.05 -1.66 13.93
N ARG A 124 -1.71 -1.03 12.81
CA ARG A 124 -1.52 0.41 12.70
C ARG A 124 -2.22 0.94 11.46
N SER A 125 -2.95 2.04 11.62
CA SER A 125 -3.46 2.80 10.48
C SER A 125 -2.32 3.61 9.84
N LEU A 126 -2.15 3.46 8.52
CA LEU A 126 -1.26 4.28 7.70
C LEU A 126 -2.04 5.41 6.98
N ILE A 127 -3.35 5.47 7.18
CA ILE A 127 -4.21 6.50 6.59
C ILE A 127 -4.01 7.77 7.40
N GLU A 128 -3.46 8.80 6.75
CA GLU A 128 -3.36 10.15 7.29
C GLU A 128 -4.76 10.79 7.30
N LEU A 129 -5.05 11.59 8.32
CA LEU A 129 -6.29 12.36 8.45
C LEU A 129 -6.07 13.78 7.94
N ASP A 130 -7.13 14.60 7.85
CA ASP A 130 -7.07 15.98 7.35
C ASP A 130 -6.06 16.88 8.08
N THR A 131 -5.70 16.55 9.32
CA THR A 131 -4.69 17.28 10.10
C THR A 131 -3.34 16.56 10.08
N ILE A 132 -2.34 17.25 9.55
CA ILE A 132 -0.94 16.85 9.69
C ILE A 132 -0.56 17.06 11.16
N ARG A 133 -0.18 15.98 11.84
CA ARG A 133 0.29 16.05 13.23
C ARG A 133 1.66 16.71 13.26
N GLU A 134 1.90 17.51 14.29
CA GLU A 134 3.19 18.19 14.49
C GLU A 134 4.36 17.20 14.58
N GLU A 135 5.52 17.65 14.08
CA GLU A 135 6.76 16.86 13.95
C GLU A 135 7.48 16.62 15.28
N HIS A 136 7.14 17.30 16.39
CA HIS A 136 7.75 17.07 17.72
C HIS A 136 6.83 17.43 18.93
N PRO A 137 5.71 16.72 19.18
CA PRO A 137 4.81 16.99 20.31
C PRO A 137 5.36 16.48 21.66
N ILE A 138 6.52 15.83 21.68
CA ILE A 138 7.13 15.29 22.91
C ILE A 138 8.18 16.32 23.34
N GLN A 139 7.84 17.13 24.34
CA GLN A 139 8.74 18.13 24.93
C GLN A 139 9.22 17.76 26.34
N GLY A 140 8.76 16.63 26.88
CA GLY A 140 9.10 16.18 28.23
C GLY A 140 10.21 15.14 28.29
N ASP A 141 10.82 15.03 29.46
CA ASP A 141 11.84 14.02 29.80
C ASP A 141 11.28 12.59 29.93
N GLU A 142 9.96 12.45 29.80
CA GLU A 142 9.24 11.19 29.90
C GLU A 142 8.39 10.93 28.67
N LEU A 143 8.26 9.65 28.32
CA LEU A 143 7.32 9.20 27.31
C LEU A 143 5.89 9.50 27.79
N GLY A 144 5.22 10.45 27.12
CA GLY A 144 3.80 10.71 27.38
C GLY A 144 2.93 9.44 27.23
N SER A 145 1.71 9.49 27.76
CA SER A 145 0.76 8.36 27.93
C SER A 145 0.43 7.52 26.67
N SER A 146 0.94 7.87 25.48
CA SER A 146 0.74 7.06 24.28
C SER A 146 1.70 5.87 24.20
N GLU A 147 1.17 4.65 24.27
CA GLU A 147 1.87 3.37 24.13
C GLU A 147 2.38 3.04 22.71
N SER A 148 2.47 4.04 21.84
CA SER A 148 2.83 3.84 20.44
C SER A 148 4.33 3.65 20.27
N THR A 149 4.71 2.65 19.47
CA THR A 149 6.10 2.37 19.11
C THR A 149 6.81 3.60 18.52
N TRP A 150 6.10 4.37 17.68
CA TRP A 150 6.63 5.60 17.11
C TRP A 150 6.98 6.65 18.18
N THR A 151 6.17 6.75 19.23
CA THR A 151 6.43 7.66 20.35
C THR A 151 7.75 7.30 21.03
N ALA A 152 8.01 6.02 21.30
CA ALA A 152 9.27 5.55 21.88
C ALA A 152 10.49 5.87 21.02
N ILE A 153 10.40 5.62 19.70
CA ILE A 153 11.47 5.95 18.75
C ILE A 153 11.74 7.45 18.72
N ARG A 154 10.67 8.25 18.62
CA ARG A 154 10.77 9.70 18.54
C ARG A 154 11.34 10.30 19.83
N PHE A 155 10.97 9.75 20.98
CA PHE A 155 11.52 10.14 22.27
C PHE A 155 13.01 9.83 22.38
N ALA A 156 13.46 8.67 21.87
CA ALA A 156 14.89 8.37 21.79
C ALA A 156 15.66 9.40 20.93
N THR A 157 15.07 9.84 19.82
CA THR A 157 15.64 10.92 19.00
C THR A 157 15.65 12.27 19.73
N HIS A 158 14.55 12.62 20.40
CA HIS A 158 14.46 13.84 21.20
C HIS A 158 15.52 13.90 22.31
N LEU A 159 15.71 12.79 23.05
CA LEU A 159 16.77 12.67 24.05
C LEU A 159 18.17 12.83 23.46
N HIS A 160 18.37 12.35 22.23
CA HIS A 160 19.64 12.50 21.54
C HIS A 160 19.89 13.94 21.10
N GLU A 161 18.88 14.62 20.57
CA GLU A 161 18.97 15.97 20.00
C GLU A 161 19.00 17.07 21.06
N HIS A 162 18.08 17.03 22.03
CA HIS A 162 17.91 18.11 23.01
C HIS A 162 18.70 17.87 24.30
N HIS A 163 18.77 16.62 24.78
CA HIS A 163 19.42 16.28 26.05
C HIS A 163 20.85 15.76 25.88
N SER A 164 21.38 15.76 24.66
CA SER A 164 22.75 15.32 24.34
C SER A 164 23.08 13.90 24.82
N PHE A 165 22.08 13.02 24.97
CA PHE A 165 22.36 11.62 25.28
C PHE A 165 22.98 10.91 24.08
N PRO A 166 23.97 10.02 24.28
CA PRO A 166 24.44 9.16 23.19
C PRO A 166 23.30 8.24 22.75
N ILE A 167 23.22 7.96 21.45
CA ILE A 167 22.09 7.24 20.82
C ILE A 167 21.76 5.92 21.53
N SER A 168 22.77 5.17 21.96
CA SER A 168 22.59 3.90 22.67
C SER A 168 21.93 4.07 24.04
N LYS A 169 22.30 5.12 24.79
CA LYS A 169 21.72 5.43 26.11
C LYS A 169 20.30 5.95 25.95
N ALA A 170 20.08 6.85 24.99
CA ALA A 170 18.75 7.36 24.67
C ALA A 170 17.78 6.24 24.28
N TYR A 171 18.23 5.29 23.45
CA TYR A 171 17.46 4.12 23.07
C TYR A 171 17.08 3.24 24.26
N ASN A 172 18.05 2.89 25.12
CA ASN A 172 17.79 2.06 26.29
C ASN A 172 16.79 2.72 27.26
N HIS A 173 16.92 4.03 27.46
CA HIS A 173 16.00 4.82 28.29
C HIS A 173 14.58 4.81 27.71
N ALA A 174 14.45 5.07 26.40
CA ALA A 174 13.16 5.05 25.71
C ALA A 174 12.50 3.67 25.74
N VAL A 175 13.27 2.60 25.54
CA VAL A 175 12.76 1.21 25.59
C VAL A 175 12.33 0.83 27.01
N ALA A 176 13.06 1.27 28.04
CA ALA A 176 12.68 1.03 29.43
C ALA A 176 11.33 1.68 29.77
N GLN A 177 11.17 2.97 29.46
CA GLN A 177 9.90 3.68 29.66
C GLN A 177 8.76 3.05 28.85
N PHE A 178 9.01 2.71 27.59
CA PHE A 178 8.04 2.02 26.74
C PHE A 178 7.58 0.68 27.34
N ARG A 179 8.52 -0.13 27.86
CA ARG A 179 8.19 -1.40 28.53
C ARG A 179 7.37 -1.18 29.80
N SER A 180 7.69 -0.14 30.57
CA SER A 180 6.91 0.25 31.75
C SER A 180 5.46 0.55 31.39
N LEU A 181 5.23 1.47 30.44
CA LEU A 181 3.88 1.84 29.98
C LEU A 181 3.10 0.65 29.41
N ARG A 182 3.78 -0.23 28.68
CA ARG A 182 3.15 -1.45 28.15
C ARG A 182 2.77 -2.44 29.23
N SER A 183 3.58 -2.56 30.28
CA SER A 183 3.25 -3.41 31.42
C SER A 183 2.08 -2.85 32.21
N GLU A 184 2.04 -1.53 32.40
CA GLU A 184 0.96 -0.83 33.07
C GLU A 184 -0.38 -1.02 32.34
N HIS A 185 -0.40 -0.80 31.03
CA HIS A 185 -1.60 -1.01 30.23
C HIS A 185 -2.10 -2.46 30.24
N TYR A 186 -1.16 -3.41 30.16
CA TYR A 186 -1.49 -4.84 30.24
C TYR A 186 -2.12 -5.19 31.59
N ILE A 187 -1.51 -4.73 32.70
CA ILE A 187 -2.03 -4.94 34.05
C ILE A 187 -3.40 -4.28 34.20
N SER A 188 -3.55 -3.03 33.77
CA SER A 188 -4.81 -2.29 33.82
C SER A 188 -5.93 -3.03 33.08
N THR A 189 -5.66 -3.49 31.85
CA THR A 189 -6.63 -4.26 31.06
C THR A 189 -6.98 -5.59 31.74
N LEU A 190 -6.00 -6.30 32.29
CA LEU A 190 -6.20 -7.56 32.99
C LEU A 190 -7.09 -7.38 34.23
N PHE A 191 -6.80 -6.35 35.03
CA PHE A 191 -7.60 -6.01 36.21
C PHE A 191 -9.02 -5.63 35.83
N ALA A 192 -9.21 -4.77 34.82
CA ALA A 192 -10.53 -4.37 34.35
C ALA A 192 -11.40 -5.56 33.91
N VAL A 193 -10.80 -6.53 33.20
CA VAL A 193 -11.49 -7.76 32.81
C VAL A 193 -11.84 -8.62 34.02
N ASN A 194 -10.92 -8.77 34.98
CA ASN A 194 -11.15 -9.57 36.18
C ASN A 194 -12.23 -8.95 37.07
N GLU A 195 -12.19 -7.64 37.26
CA GLU A 195 -13.19 -6.88 38.00
C GLU A 195 -14.58 -7.00 37.35
N ALA A 196 -14.67 -6.81 36.04
CA ALA A 196 -15.93 -7.00 35.31
C ALA A 196 -16.48 -8.42 35.48
N LYS A 197 -15.62 -9.46 35.42
CA LYS A 197 -16.04 -10.84 35.66
C LYS A 197 -16.51 -11.07 37.10
N PHE A 198 -15.84 -10.46 38.07
CA PHE A 198 -16.21 -10.54 39.48
C PHE A 198 -17.62 -9.96 39.70
N TYR A 199 -17.94 -8.85 39.04
CA TYR A 199 -19.30 -8.27 39.03
C TYR A 199 -20.31 -9.02 38.13
N GLY A 200 -19.92 -10.17 37.56
CA GLY A 200 -20.82 -11.02 36.77
C GLY A 200 -20.96 -10.65 35.29
N ALA A 201 -20.08 -9.81 34.74
CA ALA A 201 -20.08 -9.51 33.32
C ALA A 201 -19.75 -10.78 32.50
N LYS A 202 -20.59 -11.06 31.49
CA LYS A 202 -20.40 -12.18 30.55
C LYS A 202 -19.84 -11.64 29.24
N PHE A 203 -18.61 -12.02 28.93
CA PHE A 203 -17.95 -11.61 27.69
C PHE A 203 -18.32 -12.53 26.52
N ALA A 204 -18.30 -11.97 25.31
CA ALA A 204 -18.32 -12.74 24.07
C ALA A 204 -17.12 -13.71 24.01
N PRO A 205 -17.18 -14.78 23.18
CA PRO A 205 -16.10 -15.75 23.09
C PRO A 205 -14.76 -15.09 22.78
N ASN A 206 -13.75 -15.45 23.58
CA ASN A 206 -12.41 -14.87 23.51
C ASN A 206 -11.75 -15.18 22.16
N GLN A 207 -10.72 -14.45 21.79
CA GLN A 207 -9.94 -14.68 20.58
C GLN A 207 -9.37 -16.11 20.51
N LEU A 208 -9.01 -16.70 21.66
CA LEU A 208 -8.58 -18.10 21.76
C LEU A 208 -9.71 -19.07 21.37
N GLU A 209 -10.92 -18.86 21.86
CA GLU A 209 -12.09 -19.68 21.53
C GLU A 209 -12.50 -19.50 20.06
N ARG A 210 -12.42 -18.28 19.54
CA ARG A 210 -12.61 -18.00 18.10
C ARG A 210 -11.57 -18.73 17.25
N GLY A 211 -10.30 -18.71 17.65
CA GLY A 211 -9.22 -19.45 17.00
C GLY A 211 -9.48 -20.97 17.02
N HIS A 212 -9.86 -21.51 18.17
CA HIS A 212 -10.20 -22.92 18.34
C HIS A 212 -11.42 -23.34 17.49
N THR A 213 -12.50 -22.55 17.49
CA THR A 213 -13.70 -22.84 16.68
C THR A 213 -13.41 -22.81 15.17
N LEU A 214 -12.61 -21.84 14.70
CA LEU A 214 -12.14 -21.80 13.31
C LEU A 214 -11.29 -23.03 12.97
N THR A 215 -10.38 -23.40 13.88
CA THR A 215 -9.49 -24.57 13.71
C THR A 215 -10.31 -25.86 13.62
N ASN A 216 -11.28 -26.04 14.52
CA ASN A 216 -12.17 -27.20 14.51
C ASN A 216 -13.02 -27.26 13.24
N ARG A 217 -13.51 -26.11 12.75
CA ARG A 217 -14.21 -26.06 11.46
C ARG A 217 -13.31 -26.53 10.33
N VAL A 218 -12.06 -26.07 10.27
CA VAL A 218 -11.09 -26.51 9.26
C VAL A 218 -10.78 -28.01 9.40
N LEU A 219 -10.54 -28.51 10.62
CA LEU A 219 -10.30 -29.93 10.87
C LEU A 219 -11.49 -30.80 10.46
N TRP A 220 -12.71 -30.38 10.75
CA TRP A 220 -13.93 -31.08 10.32
C TRP A 220 -14.04 -31.12 8.80
N THR A 221 -13.76 -29.99 8.11
CA THR A 221 -13.71 -29.98 6.65
C THR A 221 -12.62 -30.89 6.10
N TRP A 222 -11.44 -30.95 6.74
CA TRP A 222 -10.34 -31.81 6.33
C TRP A 222 -10.66 -33.29 6.54
N GLN A 223 -11.29 -33.65 7.67
CA GLN A 223 -11.71 -35.02 7.98
C GLN A 223 -12.77 -35.51 6.98
N ASN A 224 -13.79 -34.70 6.71
CA ASN A 224 -14.87 -35.05 5.79
C ASN A 224 -14.40 -35.11 4.33
N GLN A 225 -13.48 -34.23 3.92
CA GLN A 225 -12.86 -34.30 2.61
C GLN A 225 -11.84 -35.45 2.51
N GLY A 226 -11.16 -35.80 3.60
CA GLY A 226 -10.19 -36.89 3.69
C GLY A 226 -10.82 -38.28 3.52
N ALA A 227 -12.04 -38.47 4.02
CA ALA A 227 -12.80 -39.71 3.84
C ALA A 227 -13.21 -39.95 2.38
N GLY A 228 -13.64 -38.91 1.64
CA GLY A 228 -13.98 -39.03 0.22
C GLY A 228 -12.80 -38.98 -0.75
N ARG A 229 -11.70 -38.26 -0.41
CA ARG A 229 -10.56 -38.04 -1.31
C ARG A 229 -9.39 -39.01 -1.17
N ARG A 230 -9.29 -39.86 -0.13
CA ARG A 230 -8.24 -40.91 -0.09
C ARG A 230 -8.42 -41.92 -1.24
N ALA A 231 -9.65 -42.35 -1.49
CA ALA A 231 -9.99 -43.18 -2.65
C ALA A 231 -9.78 -42.43 -3.98
N GLN A 232 -10.15 -41.15 -4.03
CA GLN A 232 -10.08 -40.36 -5.26
C GLN A 232 -8.65 -39.85 -5.60
N ARG A 233 -7.75 -39.64 -4.62
CA ARG A 233 -6.35 -39.25 -4.86
C ARG A 233 -5.45 -40.40 -5.30
N VAL A 234 -5.74 -41.64 -4.90
CA VAL A 234 -5.09 -42.83 -5.49
C VAL A 234 -5.52 -42.98 -6.96
N SER A 235 -6.79 -42.69 -7.27
CA SER A 235 -7.31 -42.67 -8.65
C SER A 235 -6.87 -41.45 -9.47
N MET A 236 -6.64 -40.29 -8.85
CA MET A 236 -6.21 -39.04 -9.52
C MET A 236 -4.72 -38.73 -9.36
N LYS A 237 -3.87 -39.74 -9.17
CA LYS A 237 -2.41 -39.62 -9.31
C LYS A 237 -2.01 -39.60 -10.80
N GLY A 238 -2.73 -38.78 -11.54
CA GLY A 238 -2.55 -38.51 -12.96
C GLY A 238 -3.12 -37.13 -13.23
N ARG A 239 -2.24 -36.21 -13.67
CA ARG A 239 -2.55 -34.94 -14.33
C ARG A 239 -2.84 -33.74 -13.40
N PHE A 240 -1.77 -33.24 -12.78
CA PHE A 240 -1.64 -31.79 -12.59
C PHE A 240 -1.38 -31.15 -13.96
N PHE A 241 -2.43 -30.71 -14.66
CA PHE A 241 -2.26 -29.68 -15.68
C PHE A 241 -2.44 -28.32 -15.02
N ALA A 242 -1.42 -27.48 -15.15
CA ALA A 242 -1.58 -26.05 -14.96
C ALA A 242 -2.54 -25.54 -16.06
N VAL A 243 -3.81 -25.37 -15.71
CA VAL A 243 -4.73 -24.57 -16.53
C VAL A 243 -4.35 -23.12 -16.29
N TRP A 244 -3.35 -22.65 -17.04
CA TRP A 244 -3.10 -21.23 -17.21
C TRP A 244 -4.26 -20.66 -18.03
N LYS A 245 -5.37 -20.33 -17.35
CA LYS A 245 -6.38 -19.45 -17.95
C LYS A 245 -5.80 -18.05 -17.87
N GLY A 246 -5.35 -17.57 -19.02
CA GLY A 246 -4.94 -16.18 -19.20
C GLY A 246 -5.99 -15.20 -18.69
N ARG A 247 -5.53 -13.98 -18.40
CA ARG A 247 -6.34 -12.86 -17.89
C ARG A 247 -7.69 -12.79 -18.59
N LEU A 248 -8.74 -12.67 -17.78
CA LEU A 248 -10.11 -12.25 -18.13
C LEU A 248 -10.48 -12.36 -19.63
N GLY A 249 -11.09 -13.48 -20.01
CA GLY A 249 -12.19 -13.49 -20.98
C GLY A 249 -11.92 -12.95 -22.39
N VAL A 250 -10.67 -12.95 -22.88
CA VAL A 250 -10.42 -12.71 -24.30
C VAL A 250 -10.41 -14.07 -24.99
N SER A 251 -11.49 -14.38 -25.71
CA SER A 251 -11.50 -15.53 -26.62
C SER A 251 -10.43 -15.31 -27.68
N ASP A 252 -9.63 -16.35 -27.96
CA ASP A 252 -8.50 -16.34 -28.90
C ASP A 252 -8.91 -16.19 -30.39
N TYR A 253 -10.18 -15.87 -30.65
CA TYR A 253 -10.74 -15.61 -31.96
C TYR A 253 -11.32 -14.19 -32.00
N TRP A 254 -10.80 -13.37 -32.92
CA TRP A 254 -11.33 -12.06 -33.23
C TRP A 254 -12.77 -12.21 -33.76
N THR A 255 -13.75 -11.82 -32.96
CA THR A 255 -15.18 -12.02 -33.25
C THR A 255 -15.75 -11.09 -34.33
N ARG A 256 -14.91 -10.31 -35.03
CA ARG A 256 -15.26 -9.34 -36.09
C ARG A 256 -16.46 -8.42 -35.75
N GLY A 257 -16.72 -8.19 -34.46
CA GLY A 257 -17.86 -7.37 -34.02
C GLY A 257 -19.25 -7.97 -34.33
N ILE A 258 -19.34 -9.26 -34.69
CA ILE A 258 -20.62 -9.92 -35.03
C ILE A 258 -21.59 -9.91 -33.84
N GLY A 259 -21.07 -10.16 -32.63
CA GLY A 259 -21.87 -10.12 -31.41
C GLY A 259 -22.29 -8.70 -31.00
N TYR A 260 -21.59 -7.68 -31.46
CA TYR A 260 -21.92 -6.27 -31.23
C TYR A 260 -23.02 -5.81 -32.20
N THR A 261 -22.82 -6.04 -33.51
CA THR A 261 -23.78 -5.71 -34.57
C THR A 261 -25.14 -6.38 -34.36
N ARG A 262 -25.17 -7.66 -33.94
CA ARG A 262 -26.42 -8.36 -33.62
C ARG A 262 -27.16 -7.74 -32.41
N ARG A 263 -26.45 -7.22 -31.41
CA ARG A 263 -27.06 -6.56 -30.24
C ARG A 263 -27.56 -5.15 -30.59
N TRP A 264 -26.82 -4.44 -31.44
CA TRP A 264 -27.21 -3.15 -31.98
C TRP A 264 -28.50 -3.24 -32.82
N GLN A 265 -28.60 -4.21 -33.73
CA GLN A 265 -29.83 -4.46 -34.50
C GLN A 265 -31.04 -4.79 -33.61
N LYS A 266 -30.81 -5.36 -32.42
CA LYS A 266 -31.84 -5.68 -31.43
C LYS A 266 -32.15 -4.53 -30.46
N GLY A 267 -31.53 -3.35 -30.63
CA GLY A 267 -31.74 -2.19 -29.77
C GLY A 267 -31.26 -2.36 -28.33
N MET A 268 -30.37 -3.33 -28.07
CA MET A 268 -29.87 -3.60 -26.71
C MET A 268 -28.61 -2.77 -26.43
N PRO A 269 -28.53 -2.03 -25.31
CA PRO A 269 -27.34 -1.28 -24.95
C PRO A 269 -26.17 -2.22 -24.61
N PRO A 270 -24.91 -1.83 -24.89
CA PRO A 270 -23.74 -2.63 -24.55
C PRO A 270 -23.58 -2.73 -23.02
N SER A 271 -23.69 -3.95 -22.49
CA SER A 271 -23.40 -4.26 -21.08
C SER A 271 -21.90 -4.56 -20.91
N TYR A 272 -21.23 -3.79 -20.05
CA TYR A 272 -19.81 -3.96 -19.71
C TYR A 272 -19.56 -4.86 -18.50
N TRP A 273 -20.62 -5.49 -17.96
CA TRP A 273 -20.52 -6.39 -16.82
C TRP A 273 -20.38 -7.85 -17.28
N PRO A 274 -19.52 -8.67 -16.66
CA PRO A 274 -19.37 -10.08 -17.04
C PRO A 274 -20.67 -10.86 -16.77
N ASN A 275 -21.35 -11.30 -17.84
CA ASN A 275 -22.67 -11.92 -17.80
C ASN A 275 -22.69 -13.20 -16.92
N ARG A 276 -23.54 -13.17 -15.88
CA ARG A 276 -23.83 -14.32 -15.01
C ARG A 276 -24.56 -15.46 -15.74
N GLU A 277 -25.21 -15.14 -16.86
CA GLU A 277 -26.11 -16.02 -17.62
C GLU A 277 -25.39 -17.15 -18.35
N GLU A 278 -24.13 -16.96 -18.78
CA GLU A 278 -23.36 -18.01 -19.46
C GLU A 278 -23.06 -19.21 -18.54
N ARG A 279 -23.04 -18.99 -17.22
CA ARG A 279 -22.89 -20.07 -16.24
C ARG A 279 -24.15 -20.94 -16.12
N GLY A 280 -25.33 -20.39 -16.37
CA GLY A 280 -26.60 -21.11 -16.32
C GLY A 280 -26.76 -22.11 -17.48
N ILE A 281 -26.40 -21.68 -18.69
CA ILE A 281 -26.53 -22.49 -19.91
C ILE A 281 -25.56 -23.68 -19.90
N ALA A 282 -24.35 -23.49 -19.38
CA ALA A 282 -23.38 -24.57 -19.20
C ALA A 282 -23.83 -25.63 -18.16
N LYS A 283 -24.61 -25.23 -17.15
CA LYS A 283 -25.19 -26.14 -16.15
C LYS A 283 -26.35 -26.95 -16.76
N ALA A 284 -27.20 -26.32 -17.57
CA ALA A 284 -28.31 -26.98 -18.25
C ALA A 284 -27.86 -28.03 -19.28
N LYS A 285 -26.81 -27.75 -20.07
CA LYS A 285 -26.25 -28.73 -21.02
C LYS A 285 -25.66 -29.98 -20.35
N ARG A 286 -25.08 -29.85 -19.15
CA ARG A 286 -24.55 -31.01 -18.39
C ARG A 286 -25.65 -31.91 -17.82
N LEU A 287 -26.81 -31.35 -17.49
CA LEU A 287 -27.98 -32.10 -17.02
C LEU A 287 -28.69 -32.83 -18.17
N ALA A 288 -28.71 -32.27 -19.37
CA ALA A 288 -29.32 -32.89 -20.54
C ALA A 288 -28.55 -34.12 -21.09
N THR A 289 -27.27 -34.29 -20.77
CA THR A 289 -26.46 -35.43 -21.22
C THR A 289 -26.55 -36.66 -20.30
N GLN A 290 -27.21 -36.55 -19.14
CA GLN A 290 -27.24 -37.63 -18.14
C GLN A 290 -28.52 -38.49 -18.17
N HIS A 291 -29.52 -38.16 -18.99
CA HIS A 291 -30.72 -38.98 -19.17
C HIS A 291 -31.19 -38.96 -20.63
N PRO A 292 -31.07 -40.05 -21.41
CA PRO A 292 -31.85 -40.19 -22.62
C PRO A 292 -33.31 -40.45 -22.21
N ALA A 293 -34.18 -39.46 -22.40
CA ALA A 293 -35.58 -39.54 -22.03
C ALA A 293 -36.36 -40.41 -23.03
N VAL A 294 -37.02 -41.43 -22.47
CA VAL A 294 -38.06 -42.26 -23.07
C VAL A 294 -39.30 -41.40 -23.37
N ASN A 295 -39.89 -41.61 -24.54
CA ASN A 295 -41.14 -40.99 -24.99
C ASN A 295 -42.31 -41.32 -24.04
N ALA A 296 -43.02 -40.30 -23.57
CA ALA A 296 -44.38 -40.41 -23.07
C ALA A 296 -45.18 -39.16 -23.47
N GLY A 297 -46.37 -39.38 -24.02
CA GLY A 297 -47.23 -38.40 -24.70
C GLY A 297 -47.93 -37.39 -23.76
N PRO A 298 -48.78 -36.51 -24.34
CA PRO A 298 -49.25 -35.31 -23.67
C PRO A 298 -50.54 -35.55 -22.89
N THR A 299 -50.59 -35.09 -21.64
CA THR A 299 -51.84 -34.92 -20.90
C THR A 299 -52.09 -33.42 -20.66
N THR A 300 -53.22 -32.98 -21.19
CA THR A 300 -53.84 -31.67 -21.05
C THR A 300 -54.61 -31.56 -19.73
N GLY A 301 -54.53 -30.44 -19.03
CA GLY A 301 -55.50 -30.07 -17.99
C GLY A 301 -55.05 -28.96 -17.04
N PRO A 302 -55.95 -28.11 -16.50
CA PRO A 302 -55.74 -26.65 -16.49
C PRO A 302 -55.84 -25.96 -15.11
N SER A 303 -55.73 -24.62 -15.13
CA SER A 303 -56.19 -23.64 -14.12
C SER A 303 -55.30 -23.42 -12.89
N LYS A 304 -55.12 -22.23 -12.28
CA LYS A 304 -55.56 -20.83 -12.47
C LYS A 304 -54.64 -19.97 -11.54
N PRO A 305 -54.76 -18.62 -11.47
CA PRO A 305 -53.66 -17.71 -11.20
C PRO A 305 -53.69 -17.09 -9.78
N PHE A 306 -52.84 -16.07 -9.58
CA PHE A 306 -52.97 -14.95 -8.63
C PHE A 306 -52.05 -15.02 -7.39
N ARG A 307 -51.08 -14.08 -7.30
CA ARG A 307 -51.16 -12.92 -6.41
C ARG A 307 -49.91 -12.03 -6.51
N ASP A 308 -50.18 -10.75 -6.77
CA ASP A 308 -49.27 -9.62 -6.65
C ASP A 308 -48.84 -9.40 -5.20
N VAL A 309 -47.56 -9.09 -4.99
CA VAL A 309 -47.02 -8.56 -3.73
C VAL A 309 -46.45 -7.16 -4.00
N PRO A 310 -46.87 -6.11 -3.26
CA PRO A 310 -46.38 -4.76 -3.49
C PRO A 310 -44.98 -4.51 -2.92
N ASN A 311 -44.20 -3.74 -3.67
CA ASN A 311 -42.82 -3.37 -3.44
C ASN A 311 -42.73 -2.16 -2.46
N PRO A 312 -42.02 -2.25 -1.32
CA PRO A 312 -42.04 -1.22 -0.28
C PRO A 312 -40.89 -0.21 -0.43
N TRP A 313 -40.88 0.60 -1.47
CA TRP A 313 -40.02 1.79 -1.56
C TRP A 313 -40.68 2.90 -2.38
N ARG A 314 -41.61 3.64 -1.76
CA ARG A 314 -42.07 4.94 -2.28
C ARG A 314 -42.13 5.94 -1.12
N ILE A 315 -41.04 6.69 -0.97
CA ILE A 315 -40.93 7.85 -0.09
C ILE A 315 -41.69 9.00 -0.75
N GLY A 316 -42.72 9.50 -0.08
CA GLY A 316 -43.52 10.65 -0.51
C GLY A 316 -42.77 11.97 -0.32
N ARG A 317 -42.95 12.87 -1.28
CA ARG A 317 -42.76 14.32 -1.14
C ARG A 317 -44.12 15.01 -1.26
N SER A 318 -44.17 16.24 -0.74
CA SER A 318 -45.25 17.24 -0.70
C SER A 318 -46.05 17.21 0.60
N GLN A 319 -46.24 18.32 1.33
CA GLN A 319 -46.10 19.74 1.02
C GLN A 319 -45.45 20.49 2.19
#